data_AF-A0A069I7V1-F1
#
_entry.id   AF-A0A069I7V1-F1
#
_cell.length_a   1.000
_cell.length_b   1.000
_cell.length_c   1.000
_cell.angle_alpha   90.00
_cell.angle_beta   90.00
_cell.angle_gamma   90.00
#
_symmetry.space_group_name_H-M   'P 1'
#
loop_
_entity.id
_entity.type
_entity.pdbx_description
1 polymer ?
#
loop_
_entity_poly.entity_id
_entity_poly.type
_entity_poly.pdbx_seq_one_letter_code
_entity_poly.pdbx_strand_id
1 'polypeptide(L)'
;MFDVAEASPITITPIETKGKYMFEVADGIRRQLRSAGLEPEWLNAANFMDDDNEALYGPKSSRQWPQFGARERLAVSVHRGWSEGWAVFVDRVGYTDDASNLVTTAQKLLVGKMLSERQAWDTVRAISKMFDIA
;
A
#
# COMPACT_ATOMS: atom_id res chain seq x y z
N MET A 1 33.82 10.44 -13.60
CA MET A 1 33.59 10.08 -12.19
C MET A 1 32.17 10.49 -11.90
N PHE A 2 31.22 9.54 -11.92
CA PHE A 2 29.83 9.87 -11.63
C PHE A 2 29.70 10.03 -10.13
N ASP A 3 29.30 11.22 -9.72
CA ASP A 3 28.99 11.56 -8.34
C ASP A 3 27.77 10.72 -7.95
N VAL A 4 28.01 9.62 -7.23
CA VAL A 4 26.94 8.84 -6.61
C VAL A 4 26.53 9.66 -5.41
N ALA A 5 25.68 10.66 -5.65
CA ALA A 5 25.06 11.43 -4.58
C ALA A 5 24.49 10.41 -3.58
N GLU A 6 25.08 10.35 -2.40
CA GLU A 6 24.56 9.55 -1.29
C GLU A 6 23.12 9.99 -1.09
N ALA A 7 22.18 9.13 -1.47
CA ALA A 7 20.77 9.37 -1.22
C ALA A 7 20.63 9.58 0.29
N SER A 8 20.21 10.78 0.70
CA SER A 8 19.97 11.08 2.11
C SER A 8 19.11 9.96 2.70
N PRO A 9 19.45 9.45 3.90
CA PRO A 9 18.75 8.30 4.45
C PRO A 9 17.26 8.63 4.58
N ILE A 10 16.45 7.92 3.79
CA ILE A 10 15.00 8.02 3.77
C ILE A 10 14.52 7.69 5.19
N THR A 11 14.11 8.72 5.93
CA THR A 11 13.60 8.58 7.29
C THR A 11 12.14 8.17 7.18
N ILE A 12 11.88 6.89 7.43
CA ILE A 12 10.53 6.31 7.44
C ILE A 12 10.19 5.93 8.86
N THR A 13 9.01 6.33 9.30
CA THR A 13 8.47 6.00 10.63
C THR A 13 7.32 5.00 10.50
N PRO A 14 7.18 4.04 11.44
CA PRO A 14 6.01 3.17 11.46
C PRO A 14 4.71 3.98 11.49
N ILE A 15 3.70 3.52 10.74
CA ILE A 15 2.39 4.17 10.69
C ILE A 15 1.42 3.53 11.68
N GLU A 16 0.71 4.35 12.45
CA GLU A 16 -0.39 3.89 13.29
C GLU A 16 -1.65 3.69 12.44
N THR A 17 -2.25 2.50 12.51
CA THR A 17 -3.41 2.12 11.71
C THR A 17 -4.64 1.79 12.56
N LYS A 18 -4.46 1.54 13.86
CA LYS A 18 -5.54 1.11 14.73
C LYS A 18 -6.59 2.21 14.87
N GLY A 19 -7.83 1.87 14.52
CA GLY A 19 -8.97 2.78 14.58
C GLY A 19 -8.96 3.88 13.50
N LYS A 20 -8.00 3.83 12.57
CA LYS A 20 -7.94 4.75 11.44
C LYS A 20 -8.84 4.31 10.30
N TYR A 21 -9.36 5.28 9.55
CA TYR A 21 -10.05 5.02 8.30
C TYR A 21 -9.05 4.78 7.15
N MET A 22 -9.49 4.08 6.10
CA MET A 22 -8.67 3.81 4.91
C MET A 22 -8.06 5.09 4.32
N PHE A 23 -8.85 6.18 4.25
CA PHE A 23 -8.36 7.46 3.74
C PHE A 23 -7.30 8.10 4.66
N GLU A 24 -7.41 7.94 5.98
CA GLU A 24 -6.43 8.48 6.93
C GLU A 24 -5.09 7.76 6.81
N VAL A 25 -5.11 6.44 6.64
CA VAL A 25 -3.90 5.64 6.43
C VAL A 25 -3.24 6.02 5.10
N ALA A 26 -4.03 6.15 4.02
CA ALA A 26 -3.51 6.62 2.72
C ALA A 26 -2.87 8.00 2.82
N ASP A 27 -3.51 8.94 3.53
CA ASP A 27 -2.98 10.28 3.74
C ASP A 27 -1.69 10.28 4.56
N GLY A 28 -1.61 9.49 5.63
CA GLY A 28 -0.41 9.32 6.43
C GLY A 28 0.77 8.80 5.62
N ILE A 29 0.55 7.81 4.75
CA ILE A 29 1.57 7.28 3.84
C ILE A 29 2.02 8.36 2.86
N ARG A 30 1.09 9.06 2.20
CA ARG A 30 1.43 10.14 1.25
C ARG A 30 2.30 11.21 1.89
N ARG A 31 1.96 11.65 3.11
CA ARG A 31 2.74 12.66 3.84
C ARG A 31 4.16 12.18 4.11
N GLN A 32 4.33 10.95 4.60
CA GLN A 32 5.66 10.40 4.85
C GLN A 32 6.46 10.21 3.56
N LEU A 33 5.85 9.70 2.49
CA LEU A 33 6.49 9.55 1.18
C LEU A 33 6.95 10.90 0.62
N ARG A 34 6.11 11.94 0.70
CA ARG A 34 6.47 13.31 0.29
C ARG A 34 7.64 13.84 1.10
N SER A 35 7.61 13.70 2.43
CA SER A 35 8.72 14.11 3.30
C SER A 35 10.04 13.39 2.99
N ALA A 36 9.96 12.18 2.41
CA ALA A 36 11.10 11.39 1.96
C ALA A 36 11.49 11.64 0.49
N GLY A 37 10.85 12.59 -0.20
CA GLY A 37 11.12 12.87 -1.62
C GLY A 37 10.60 11.80 -2.60
N LEU A 38 9.72 10.90 -2.15
CA LEU A 38 9.14 9.80 -2.93
C LEU A 38 7.68 10.10 -3.31
N GLU A 39 7.38 11.31 -3.80
CA GLU A 39 6.00 11.73 -4.04
C GLU A 39 5.33 10.94 -5.19
N PRO A 40 4.29 10.14 -4.92
CA PRO A 40 3.52 9.47 -5.95
C PRO A 40 2.74 10.49 -6.80
N GLU A 41 2.38 10.12 -8.03
CA GLU A 41 1.40 10.91 -8.81
C GLU A 41 0.06 10.95 -8.07
N TRP A 42 -0.34 9.81 -7.50
CA TRP A 42 -1.44 9.70 -6.55
C TRP A 42 -1.29 8.42 -5.72
N LEU A 43 -1.89 8.38 -4.52
CA LEU A 43 -2.01 7.20 -3.66
C LEU A 43 -3.28 7.33 -2.82
N ASN A 44 -4.20 6.39 -2.94
CA ASN A 44 -5.52 6.42 -2.30
C ASN A 44 -5.93 5.02 -1.81
N ALA A 45 -7.10 4.94 -1.14
CA ALA A 45 -7.80 3.68 -0.98
C ALA A 45 -8.09 3.03 -2.35
N ALA A 46 -8.05 1.71 -2.42
CA ALA A 46 -8.33 0.97 -3.65
C ALA A 46 -9.72 1.31 -4.22
N ASN A 47 -10.72 1.38 -3.34
CA ASN A 47 -12.08 1.80 -3.67
C ASN A 47 -12.30 3.30 -3.39
N PHE A 48 -11.47 4.17 -3.99
CA PHE A 48 -11.61 5.63 -3.81
C PHE A 48 -12.90 6.21 -4.42
N MET A 49 -13.57 5.45 -5.28
CA MET A 49 -14.88 5.80 -5.86
C MET A 49 -16.05 5.47 -4.92
N ASP A 50 -15.77 4.84 -3.77
CA ASP A 50 -16.76 4.39 -2.77
C ASP A 50 -17.88 3.49 -3.37
N ASP A 51 -17.52 2.66 -4.34
CA ASP A 51 -18.42 1.68 -4.97
C ASP A 51 -18.93 0.66 -3.93
N ASP A 52 -20.20 0.27 -4.02
CA ASP A 52 -20.82 -0.69 -3.10
C ASP A 52 -20.24 -2.11 -3.25
N ASN A 53 -19.65 -2.44 -4.40
CA ASN A 53 -19.01 -3.72 -4.65
C ASN A 53 -17.60 -3.80 -4.03
N GLU A 54 -17.55 -3.77 -2.69
CA GLU A 54 -16.30 -3.84 -1.92
C GLU A 54 -15.53 -5.16 -2.10
N ALA A 55 -16.19 -6.22 -2.60
CA ALA A 55 -15.54 -7.47 -2.93
C ALA A 55 -14.63 -7.34 -4.16
N LEU A 56 -15.03 -6.53 -5.14
CA LEU A 56 -14.25 -6.30 -6.36
C LEU A 56 -13.24 -5.16 -6.20
N TYR A 57 -13.66 -4.04 -5.59
CA TYR A 57 -12.86 -2.81 -5.54
C TYR A 57 -12.09 -2.62 -4.23
N GLY A 58 -12.35 -3.45 -3.22
CA GLY A 58 -11.82 -3.30 -1.88
C GLY A 58 -12.70 -2.42 -0.98
N PRO A 59 -12.30 -2.24 0.30
CA PRO A 59 -13.08 -1.48 1.27
C PRO A 59 -13.23 -0.02 0.86
N LYS A 60 -14.42 0.56 1.08
CA LYS A 60 -14.67 1.99 0.88
C LYS A 60 -13.69 2.83 1.69
N SER A 61 -13.45 4.05 1.22
CA SER A 61 -12.54 4.99 1.89
C SER A 61 -12.94 5.26 3.36
N SER A 62 -14.24 5.23 3.66
CA SER A 62 -14.82 5.42 4.99
C SER A 62 -14.84 4.17 5.87
N ARG A 63 -14.35 3.01 5.40
CA ARG A 63 -14.14 1.83 6.24
C ARG A 63 -12.92 2.04 7.13
N GLN A 64 -12.94 1.41 8.30
CA GLN A 64 -11.77 1.32 9.16
C GLN A 64 -10.72 0.40 8.52
N TRP A 65 -9.45 0.74 8.74
CA TRP A 65 -8.33 -0.12 8.38
C TRP A 65 -8.50 -1.50 9.03
N PRO A 66 -8.30 -2.60 8.28
CA PRO A 66 -8.56 -3.93 8.79
C PRO A 66 -7.62 -4.29 9.93
N GLN A 67 -8.13 -5.02 10.92
CA GLN A 67 -7.31 -5.73 11.89
C GLN A 67 -6.96 -7.09 11.32
N PHE A 68 -5.67 -7.45 11.37
CA PHE A 68 -5.18 -8.70 10.81
C PHE A 68 -5.21 -9.82 11.85
N GLY A 69 -5.79 -10.96 11.48
CA GLY A 69 -5.67 -12.19 12.24
C GLY A 69 -4.30 -12.86 12.09
N ALA A 70 -4.06 -13.95 12.83
CA ALA A 70 -2.77 -14.65 12.86
C ALA A 70 -2.31 -15.25 11.51
N ARG A 71 -3.23 -15.40 10.55
CA ARG A 71 -2.95 -15.96 9.20
C ARG A 71 -3.09 -14.91 8.10
N GLU A 72 -3.13 -13.64 8.48
CA GLU A 72 -3.31 -12.54 7.55
C GLU A 72 -2.09 -11.63 7.60
N ARG A 73 -1.74 -11.08 6.45
CA ARG A 73 -0.61 -10.18 6.31
C ARG A 73 -0.89 -9.11 5.26
N LEU A 74 -0.11 -8.05 5.31
CA LEU A 74 0.00 -7.12 4.21
C LEU A 74 0.99 -7.63 3.18
N ALA A 75 0.69 -7.37 1.91
CA ALA A 75 1.61 -7.53 0.80
C ALA A 75 1.68 -6.21 0.05
N VAL A 76 2.89 -5.82 -0.36
CA VAL A 76 3.11 -4.65 -1.20
C VAL A 76 3.66 -5.14 -2.54
N SER A 77 3.00 -4.79 -3.63
CA SER A 77 3.35 -5.29 -4.96
C SER A 77 3.50 -4.16 -5.97
N VAL A 78 4.35 -4.38 -6.97
CA VAL A 78 4.55 -3.47 -8.11
C VAL A 78 3.98 -4.10 -9.35
N HIS A 79 3.17 -3.35 -10.08
CA HIS A 79 2.60 -3.75 -11.35
C HIS A 79 2.93 -2.68 -12.39
N ARG A 80 3.29 -3.11 -13.60
CA ARG A 80 3.34 -2.19 -14.74
C ARG A 80 1.89 -1.93 -15.19
N GLY A 81 1.48 -0.66 -15.19
CA GLY A 81 0.16 -0.27 -15.67
C GLY A 81 0.04 -0.41 -17.20
N TRP A 82 -1.17 -0.20 -17.71
CA TRP A 82 -1.44 -0.17 -19.16
C TRP A 82 -1.00 1.14 -19.83
N SER A 83 -0.55 2.13 -19.05
CA SER A 83 -0.05 3.43 -19.51
C SER A 83 1.42 3.63 -19.10
N GLU A 84 1.98 4.81 -19.37
CA GLU A 84 3.26 5.26 -18.82
C GLU A 84 3.14 5.44 -17.30
N GLY A 85 3.24 4.34 -16.54
CA GLY A 85 3.16 4.39 -15.09
C GLY A 85 3.28 3.02 -14.43
N TRP A 86 3.71 3.05 -13.18
CA TRP A 86 3.86 1.89 -12.32
C TRP A 86 2.86 1.98 -11.17
N ALA A 87 2.08 0.93 -10.96
CA ALA A 87 1.13 0.85 -9.85
C ALA A 87 1.78 0.14 -8.67
N VAL A 88 1.66 0.72 -7.48
CA VAL A 88 1.99 0.07 -6.21
C VAL A 88 0.68 -0.27 -5.51
N PHE A 89 0.49 -1.53 -5.17
CA PHE A 89 -0.66 -1.99 -4.39
C PHE A 89 -0.24 -2.35 -2.98
N VAL A 90 -1.12 -2.05 -2.03
CA VAL A 90 -1.08 -2.63 -0.68
C VAL A 90 -2.30 -3.52 -0.57
N ASP A 91 -2.09 -4.82 -0.43
CA ASP A 91 -3.13 -5.83 -0.40
C ASP A 91 -3.12 -6.53 0.97
N ARG A 92 -4.30 -6.83 1.50
CA ARG A 92 -4.48 -7.80 2.58
C ARG A 92 -4.49 -9.19 1.95
N VAL A 93 -3.60 -10.06 2.40
CA VAL A 93 -3.54 -11.47 1.97
C VAL A 93 -3.81 -12.35 3.17
N GLY A 94 -4.66 -13.35 3.01
CA GLY A 94 -5.03 -14.26 4.07
C GLY A 94 -5.70 -15.51 3.53
N TYR A 95 -6.49 -16.14 4.39
CA TYR A 95 -7.26 -17.33 4.06
C TYR A 95 -8.69 -17.19 4.57
N THR A 96 -9.65 -17.66 3.79
CA THR A 96 -11.02 -17.92 4.24
C THR A 96 -11.19 -19.42 4.47
N ASP A 97 -12.17 -19.77 5.31
CA ASP A 97 -12.55 -21.14 5.69
C ASP A 97 -11.58 -21.91 6.61
N ASP A 98 -12.12 -22.98 7.18
CA ASP A 98 -11.45 -23.88 8.11
C ASP A 98 -10.37 -24.73 7.43
N ALA A 99 -9.48 -25.33 8.22
CA ALA A 99 -8.25 -26.00 7.76
C ALA A 99 -8.44 -27.07 6.67
N SER A 100 -9.64 -27.64 6.52
CA SER A 100 -9.95 -28.63 5.49
C SER A 100 -10.22 -28.04 4.10
N ASN A 101 -10.57 -26.75 4.00
CA ASN A 101 -10.97 -26.08 2.75
C ASN A 101 -10.38 -24.66 2.63
N LEU A 102 -9.12 -24.46 3.05
CA LEU A 102 -8.47 -23.15 3.02
C LEU A 102 -8.44 -22.56 1.60
N VAL A 103 -9.10 -21.42 1.41
CA VAL A 103 -9.03 -20.62 0.18
C VAL A 103 -8.20 -19.37 0.44
N THR A 104 -7.15 -19.17 -0.34
CA THR A 104 -6.35 -17.93 -0.27
C THR A 104 -7.18 -16.75 -0.74
N THR A 105 -7.16 -15.66 0.02
CA THR A 105 -7.80 -14.41 -0.37
C THR A 105 -6.80 -13.27 -0.48
N ALA A 106 -7.07 -12.35 -1.40
CA ALA A 106 -6.35 -11.11 -1.56
C ALA A 106 -7.36 -9.96 -1.74
N GLN A 107 -7.30 -8.96 -0.89
CA GLN A 107 -8.17 -7.77 -0.95
C GLN A 107 -7.31 -6.52 -1.10
N LYS A 108 -7.62 -5.72 -2.12
CA LYS A 108 -6.90 -4.46 -2.37
C LYS A 108 -7.29 -3.44 -1.29
N LEU A 109 -6.28 -2.89 -0.62
CA LEU A 109 -6.48 -1.87 0.40
C LEU A 109 -6.13 -0.50 -0.15
N LEU A 110 -4.91 -0.34 -0.66
CA LEU A 110 -4.42 0.91 -1.22
C LEU A 110 -3.86 0.69 -2.62
N VAL A 111 -3.91 1.75 -3.41
CA VAL A 111 -3.30 1.80 -4.74
C VAL A 111 -2.68 3.18 -4.96
N GLY A 112 -1.48 3.18 -5.52
CA GLY A 112 -0.80 4.41 -5.94
C GLY A 112 -0.13 4.26 -7.29
N LYS A 113 0.07 5.39 -7.98
CA LYS A 113 0.75 5.47 -9.27
C LYS A 113 2.06 6.23 -9.13
N MET A 114 3.08 5.67 -9.76
CA MET A 114 4.45 6.17 -9.82
C MET A 114 4.85 6.39 -11.27
N LEU A 115 5.74 7.35 -11.51
CA LEU A 115 6.16 7.74 -12.86
C LEU A 115 7.30 6.85 -13.39
N SER A 116 8.03 6.17 -12.51
CA SER A 116 9.15 5.30 -12.89
C SER A 116 9.21 4.01 -12.07
N GLU A 117 9.89 3.00 -12.62
CA GLU A 117 10.11 1.71 -11.98
C GLU A 117 10.88 1.86 -10.67
N ARG A 118 11.95 2.65 -10.71
CA ARG A 118 12.79 2.92 -9.55
C ARG A 118 11.98 3.54 -8.41
N GLN A 119 11.18 4.56 -8.73
CA GLN A 119 10.28 5.19 -7.75
C GLN A 119 9.27 4.20 -7.17
N ALA A 120 8.72 3.30 -7.99
CA ALA A 120 7.81 2.26 -7.50
C ALA A 120 8.48 1.32 -6.49
N TRP A 121 9.69 0.84 -6.78
CA TRP A 121 10.44 0.00 -5.84
C TRP A 121 10.92 0.74 -4.60
N ASP A 122 11.32 2.01 -4.72
CA ASP A 122 11.63 2.86 -3.55
C ASP A 122 10.39 3.05 -2.67
N THR A 123 9.22 3.24 -3.28
CA THR A 123 7.95 3.37 -2.56
C THR A 123 7.55 2.07 -1.87
N VAL A 124 7.74 0.91 -2.51
CA VAL A 124 7.52 -0.41 -1.88
C VAL A 124 8.37 -0.54 -0.63
N ARG A 125 9.68 -0.25 -0.72
CA ARG A 125 10.60 -0.31 0.43
C ARG A 125 10.15 0.62 1.55
N ALA A 126 9.71 1.83 1.22
CA ALA A 126 9.22 2.79 2.19
C ALA A 126 7.93 2.28 2.86
N ILE A 127 6.92 1.87 2.10
CA ILE A 127 5.65 1.36 2.61
C ILE A 127 5.85 0.09 3.46
N SER A 128 6.71 -0.84 3.02
CA SER A 128 7.07 -2.03 3.81
C SER A 128 7.65 -1.66 5.17
N LYS A 129 8.52 -0.62 5.24
CA LYS A 129 9.04 -0.11 6.51
C LYS A 129 7.96 0.58 7.36
N MET A 130 7.04 1.34 6.75
CA MET A 130 5.95 2.00 7.47
C MET A 130 5.03 0.99 8.16
N PHE A 131 4.77 -0.14 7.51
CA PHE A 131 3.90 -1.19 8.04
C PHE A 131 4.64 -2.31 8.78
N ASP A 132 5.96 -2.23 8.90
CA ASP A 132 6.81 -3.29 9.47
C ASP A 132 6.57 -4.67 8.81
N ILE A 133 6.54 -4.68 7.47
CA ILE A 133 6.35 -5.88 6.66
C ILE A 133 7.72 -6.55 6.47
N ALA A 134 7.85 -7.77 7.00
CA ALA A 134 9.04 -8.62 6.88
C ALA A 134 9.21 -9.24 5.48
#